data_AF-A0A2N2X504-F1
#
_entry.id   AF-A0A2N2X504-F1
#
_cell.length_a   1.000
_cell.length_b   1.000
_cell.length_c   1.000
_cell.angle_alpha   90.00
_cell.angle_beta   90.00
_cell.angle_gamma   90.00
#
_symmetry.space_group_name_H-M   'P 1'
#
loop_
_entity.id
_entity.type
_entity.pdbx_description
1 polymer ?
#
loop_
_entity_poly.entity_id
_entity_poly.type
_entity_poly.pdbx_seq_one_letter_code
_entity_poly.pdbx_strand_id
1 'polypeptide(L)'
;MKKLEKILGILFLVALVLKFNLIIGGNLLVYLSLVLLALIYYPLGFVFFNDIPLKKVFKKAAYKGLSGWRIIGTIFLGMAFSGICFGTLFKLVNWPDATLNLTAGLGTLFIVFIIALIHFLKSKNDLYKGLFKRMAIIGGFGLIMALTPQINLVKLQFRNHPRYIEAYEKFIRNPTDKELRIKHNIEYLRATRSQEEFELYMKLDYPGYPIE
;
A
#
# COMPACT_ATOMS: atom_id res chain seq x y z
N MET A 1 15.00 -9.65 -5.19
CA MET A 1 13.76 -9.27 -5.90
C MET A 1 13.73 -10.02 -7.22
N LYS A 2 12.71 -10.84 -7.45
CA LYS A 2 12.46 -11.53 -8.72
C LYS A 2 11.96 -10.52 -9.76
N LYS A 3 12.00 -10.90 -11.05
CA LYS A 3 11.59 -10.02 -12.15
C LYS A 3 10.17 -9.47 -11.96
N LEU A 4 9.22 -10.32 -11.58
CA LEU A 4 7.82 -9.92 -11.37
C LEU A 4 7.65 -8.85 -10.29
N GLU A 5 8.29 -9.00 -9.12
CA GLU A 5 8.25 -7.96 -8.08
C GLU A 5 8.87 -6.64 -8.53
N LYS A 6 9.96 -6.70 -9.31
CA LYS A 6 10.60 -5.48 -9.84
C LYS A 6 9.65 -4.76 -10.79
N ILE A 7 9.00 -5.50 -11.69
CA ILE A 7 8.03 -4.94 -12.66
C ILE A 7 6.87 -4.29 -11.90
N LEU A 8 6.27 -5.00 -10.94
CA LEU A 8 5.17 -4.46 -10.15
C LEU A 8 5.60 -3.29 -9.25
N GLY A 9 6.81 -3.32 -8.71
CA GLY A 9 7.37 -2.22 -7.93
C GLY A 9 7.60 -0.97 -8.78
N ILE A 10 8.13 -1.11 -10.00
CA ILE A 10 8.28 0.00 -10.96
C ILE A 10 6.89 0.53 -11.35
N LEU A 11 5.94 -0.36 -11.64
CA LEU A 11 4.57 0.01 -11.97
C LEU A 11 3.90 0.81 -10.83
N PHE A 12 4.14 0.39 -9.59
CA PHE A 12 3.68 1.11 -8.40
C PHE A 12 4.31 2.50 -8.30
N LEU A 13 5.61 2.66 -8.54
CA LEU A 13 6.26 3.98 -8.53
C LEU A 13 5.68 4.90 -9.61
N VAL A 14 5.46 4.39 -10.83
CA VAL A 14 4.77 5.15 -11.89
C VAL A 14 3.36 5.52 -11.43
N ALA A 15 2.62 4.59 -10.82
CA ALA A 15 1.28 4.84 -10.31
C ALA A 15 1.23 5.94 -9.24
N LEU A 16 2.24 6.01 -8.35
CA LEU A 16 2.37 7.10 -7.38
C LEU A 16 2.54 8.45 -8.09
N VAL A 17 3.41 8.53 -9.10
CA VAL A 17 3.59 9.77 -9.87
C VAL A 17 2.28 10.20 -10.52
N LEU A 18 1.52 9.27 -11.12
CA LEU A 18 0.21 9.58 -11.70
C LEU A 18 -0.78 10.06 -10.64
N LYS A 19 -0.88 9.34 -9.51
CA LYS A 19 -1.79 9.66 -8.40
C LYS A 19 -1.51 11.05 -7.80
N PHE A 20 -0.24 11.36 -7.50
CA PHE A 20 0.15 12.64 -6.89
C PHE A 20 0.11 13.81 -7.87
N ASN A 21 -0.15 13.57 -9.16
CA ASN A 21 -0.44 14.60 -10.16
C ASN A 21 -1.91 14.61 -10.60
N LEU A 22 -2.79 13.94 -9.85
CA LEU A 22 -4.24 13.86 -10.11
C LEU A 22 -4.60 13.33 -11.51
N ILE A 23 -3.71 12.52 -12.11
CA ILE A 23 -3.94 11.94 -13.44
C ILE A 23 -4.95 10.78 -13.31
N ILE A 24 -5.96 10.79 -14.18
CA ILE A 24 -7.00 9.76 -14.25
C ILE A 24 -6.35 8.38 -14.40
N GLY A 25 -6.83 7.41 -13.61
CA GLY A 25 -6.29 6.05 -13.57
C GLY A 25 -5.12 5.84 -12.61
N GLY A 26 -4.52 6.88 -12.03
CA GLY A 26 -3.43 6.74 -11.04
C GLY A 26 -3.83 5.88 -9.84
N ASN A 27 -5.02 6.08 -9.28
CA ASN A 27 -5.55 5.26 -8.18
C ASN A 27 -5.75 3.79 -8.59
N LEU A 28 -6.27 3.54 -9.79
CA LEU A 28 -6.48 2.18 -10.29
C LEU A 28 -5.13 1.44 -10.42
N LEU A 29 -4.10 2.13 -10.93
CA LEU A 29 -2.78 1.54 -11.09
C LEU A 29 -2.09 1.26 -9.74
N VAL A 30 -2.28 2.14 -8.75
CA VAL A 30 -1.85 1.89 -7.36
C VAL A 30 -2.55 0.65 -6.80
N TYR A 31 -3.87 0.54 -6.99
CA TYR A 31 -4.64 -0.62 -6.55
C TYR A 31 -4.14 -1.91 -7.18
N LEU A 32 -4.04 -1.97 -8.51
CA LEU A 32 -3.60 -3.16 -9.22
C LEU A 32 -2.17 -3.58 -8.84
N SER A 33 -1.24 -2.64 -8.78
CA SER A 33 0.16 -2.94 -8.45
C SER A 33 0.33 -3.49 -7.03
N LEU A 34 -0.31 -2.86 -6.03
CA LEU A 34 -0.21 -3.29 -4.62
C LEU A 34 -1.00 -4.56 -4.34
N VAL A 35 -2.19 -4.74 -4.91
CA VAL A 35 -2.97 -5.98 -4.73
C VAL A 35 -2.25 -7.16 -5.37
N LEU A 36 -1.71 -7.01 -6.58
CA LEU A 36 -0.95 -8.10 -7.22
C LEU A 36 0.31 -8.45 -6.41
N LEU A 37 1.04 -7.46 -5.89
CA LEU A 37 2.17 -7.72 -4.97
C LEU A 37 1.70 -8.44 -3.70
N ALA A 38 0.59 -7.99 -3.10
CA ALA A 38 0.03 -8.60 -1.90
C ALA A 38 -0.35 -10.06 -2.12
N LEU A 39 -0.94 -10.39 -3.28
CA LEU A 39 -1.33 -11.76 -3.66
C LEU A 39 -0.14 -12.68 -3.96
N ILE A 40 0.94 -12.11 -4.52
CA ILE A 40 2.22 -12.84 -4.69
C ILE A 40 2.83 -13.18 -3.33
N TYR A 41 2.77 -12.25 -2.36
CA TYR A 41 3.31 -12.48 -1.02
C TYR A 41 2.41 -13.36 -0.17
N TYR A 42 1.09 -13.25 -0.29
CA TYR A 42 0.15 -14.10 0.41
C TYR A 42 -1.09 -14.32 -0.45
N PRO A 43 -1.46 -15.57 -0.78
CA PRO A 43 -1.02 -16.82 -0.15
C PRO A 43 0.26 -17.45 -0.72
N LEU A 44 0.82 -16.91 -1.82
CA LEU A 44 1.89 -17.58 -2.58
C LEU A 44 3.32 -17.37 -2.04
N GLY A 45 3.50 -16.66 -0.93
CA GLY A 45 4.81 -16.26 -0.41
C GLY A 45 5.76 -17.42 -0.13
N PHE A 46 5.28 -18.52 0.44
CA PHE A 46 6.16 -19.66 0.74
C PHE A 46 6.71 -20.32 -0.53
N VAL A 47 5.89 -20.44 -1.59
CA VAL A 47 6.33 -20.92 -2.91
C VAL A 47 7.33 -19.93 -3.50
N PHE A 48 6.98 -18.66 -3.42
CA PHE A 48 7.71 -17.57 -4.04
C PHE A 48 9.10 -17.35 -3.40
N PHE A 49 9.23 -17.39 -2.08
CA PHE A 49 10.52 -17.20 -1.39
C PHE A 49 11.40 -18.45 -1.36
N ASN A 50 10.83 -19.64 -1.54
CA ASN A 50 11.60 -20.89 -1.58
C ASN A 50 11.96 -21.35 -3.01
N ASP A 51 11.75 -20.50 -4.01
CA ASP A 51 12.07 -20.79 -5.42
C ASP A 51 11.41 -22.07 -5.97
N ILE A 52 10.24 -22.40 -5.44
CA ILE A 52 9.46 -23.54 -5.90
C ILE A 52 8.75 -23.16 -7.23
N PRO A 53 8.96 -23.90 -8.33
CA PRO A 53 8.23 -23.62 -9.57
C PRO A 53 6.73 -23.89 -9.39
N LEU A 54 5.88 -22.99 -9.87
CA LEU A 54 4.41 -23.11 -9.76
C LEU A 54 3.87 -24.46 -10.27
N LYS A 55 4.45 -24.98 -11.37
CA LYS A 55 4.12 -26.29 -11.95
C LYS A 55 4.40 -27.49 -11.04
N LYS A 56 5.19 -27.30 -9.97
CA LYS A 56 5.63 -28.36 -9.04
C LYS A 56 5.09 -28.17 -7.62
N VAL A 57 4.26 -27.16 -7.36
CA VAL A 57 3.75 -26.85 -6.00
C VAL A 57 2.99 -28.03 -5.39
N PHE A 58 2.25 -28.80 -6.19
CA PHE A 58 1.52 -29.97 -5.70
C PHE A 58 2.37 -31.26 -5.60
N LYS A 59 3.65 -31.20 -5.95
CA LYS A 59 4.55 -32.37 -5.92
C LYS A 59 5.37 -32.38 -4.64
N LYS A 60 5.26 -33.42 -3.81
CA LYS A 60 6.07 -33.61 -2.58
C LYS A 60 7.58 -33.48 -2.83
N ALA A 61 8.06 -33.90 -4.01
CA ALA A 61 9.46 -33.79 -4.40
C ALA A 61 9.97 -32.33 -4.42
N ALA A 62 9.12 -31.34 -4.65
CA ALA A 62 9.49 -29.93 -4.67
C ALA A 62 9.87 -29.38 -3.29
N TYR A 63 9.55 -30.11 -2.22
CA TYR A 63 9.82 -29.73 -0.85
C TYR A 63 11.03 -30.46 -0.24
N LYS A 64 11.67 -31.37 -0.99
CA LYS A 64 12.86 -32.08 -0.50
C LYS A 64 13.98 -31.07 -0.20
N GLY A 65 14.51 -31.10 1.02
CA GLY A 65 15.57 -30.20 1.48
C GLY A 65 15.10 -28.88 2.10
N LEU A 66 13.78 -28.63 2.19
CA LEU A 66 13.24 -27.49 2.94
C LEU A 66 12.91 -27.90 4.37
N SER A 67 13.45 -27.16 5.34
CA SER A 67 13.06 -27.36 6.75
C SER A 67 11.66 -26.81 7.00
N GLY A 68 10.90 -27.44 7.89
CA GLY A 68 9.56 -26.95 8.29
C GLY A 68 9.60 -25.52 8.82
N TRP A 69 10.61 -25.19 9.62
CA TRP A 69 10.85 -23.82 10.12
C TRP A 69 11.06 -22.79 9.01
N ARG A 70 11.73 -23.18 7.92
CA ARG A 70 11.88 -22.30 6.75
C ARG A 70 10.55 -22.05 6.06
N ILE A 71 9.73 -23.09 5.90
CA ILE A 71 8.38 -22.95 5.31
C ILE A 71 7.54 -21.99 6.16
N ILE A 72 7.43 -22.25 7.46
CA ILE A 72 6.67 -21.43 8.40
C ILE A 72 7.16 -19.98 8.37
N GLY A 73 8.48 -19.76 8.47
CA GLY A 73 9.06 -18.41 8.41
C GLY A 73 8.72 -17.68 7.11
N THR A 74 8.73 -18.37 5.97
CA THR A 74 8.37 -17.76 4.68
C THR A 74 6.86 -17.50 4.51
N ILE A 75 5.99 -18.25 5.21
CA ILE A 75 4.55 -17.94 5.28
C ILE A 75 4.33 -16.64 6.03
N PHE A 76 4.90 -16.51 7.23
CA PHE A 76 4.78 -15.28 8.02
C PHE A 76 5.44 -14.08 7.33
N LEU A 77 6.55 -14.28 6.62
CA LEU A 77 7.13 -13.23 5.78
C LEU A 77 6.18 -12.78 4.67
N GLY A 78 5.50 -13.74 4.04
CA GLY A 78 4.48 -13.47 3.02
C GLY A 78 3.30 -12.68 3.57
N MET A 79 2.78 -13.10 4.73
CA MET A 79 1.73 -12.37 5.45
C MET A 79 2.18 -10.95 5.80
N ALA A 80 3.40 -10.77 6.33
CA ALA A 80 3.93 -9.47 6.69
C ALA A 80 4.03 -8.52 5.48
N PHE A 81 4.61 -8.98 4.36
CA PHE A 81 4.69 -8.15 3.16
C PHE A 81 3.34 -7.87 2.53
N SER A 82 2.42 -8.83 2.54
CA SER A 82 1.04 -8.62 2.07
C SER A 82 0.31 -7.58 2.91
N GLY A 83 0.42 -7.67 4.24
CA GLY A 83 -0.13 -6.68 5.18
C GLY A 83 0.45 -5.28 4.96
N ILE A 84 1.76 -5.17 4.69
CA ILE A 84 2.39 -3.89 4.33
C ILE A 84 1.84 -3.35 3.00
N CYS A 85 1.68 -4.19 1.97
CA CYS A 85 1.10 -3.78 0.70
C CYS A 85 -0.34 -3.28 0.84
N PHE A 86 -1.20 -4.01 1.56
CA PHE A 86 -2.58 -3.60 1.82
C PHE A 86 -2.68 -2.37 2.71
N GLY A 87 -1.90 -2.31 3.80
CA GLY A 87 -1.85 -1.13 4.67
C GLY A 87 -1.40 0.12 3.90
N THR A 88 -0.40 -0.02 3.02
CA THR A 88 0.06 1.05 2.14
C THR A 88 -1.04 1.48 1.18
N LEU A 89 -1.73 0.51 0.56
CA LEU A 89 -2.84 0.79 -0.35
C LEU A 89 -3.91 1.61 0.36
N PHE A 90 -4.39 1.13 1.51
CA PHE A 90 -5.41 1.79 2.31
C PHE A 90 -4.98 3.20 2.72
N LYS A 91 -3.72 3.38 3.09
CA LYS A 91 -3.15 4.68 3.41
C LYS A 91 -3.20 5.62 2.21
N LEU A 92 -2.81 5.14 1.02
CA LEU A 92 -2.81 5.95 -0.20
C LEU A 92 -4.23 6.29 -0.68
N VAL A 93 -5.22 5.42 -0.48
CA VAL A 93 -6.61 5.69 -0.89
C VAL A 93 -7.47 6.33 0.19
N ASN A 94 -6.87 6.81 1.29
CA ASN A 94 -7.56 7.41 2.44
C ASN A 94 -8.61 6.48 3.08
N TRP A 95 -8.41 5.15 3.06
CA TRP A 95 -9.32 4.23 3.74
C TRP A 95 -9.10 4.29 5.26
N PRO A 96 -10.16 4.33 6.10
CA PRO A 96 -10.02 4.13 7.54
C PRO A 96 -9.23 2.87 7.91
N ASP A 97 -8.61 2.89 9.08
CA ASP A 97 -7.83 1.78 9.65
C ASP A 97 -6.62 1.30 8.83
N ALA A 98 -6.17 2.07 7.85
CA ALA A 98 -4.93 1.82 7.12
C ALA A 98 -3.72 1.58 8.06
N THR A 99 -3.65 2.35 9.14
CA THR A 99 -2.58 2.26 10.15
C THR A 99 -2.57 0.92 10.88
N LEU A 100 -3.73 0.29 11.11
CA LEU A 100 -3.82 -0.99 11.79
C LEU A 100 -3.16 -2.09 10.96
N ASN A 101 -3.53 -2.19 9.67
CA ASN A 101 -2.96 -3.18 8.75
C ASN A 101 -1.45 -3.00 8.56
N LEU A 102 -1.02 -1.74 8.42
CA LEU A 102 0.38 -1.43 8.23
C LEU A 102 1.22 -1.75 9.49
N THR A 103 0.70 -1.42 10.68
CA THR A 103 1.34 -1.74 11.97
C THR A 103 1.41 -3.25 12.18
N ALA A 104 0.33 -3.99 11.90
CA ALA A 104 0.32 -5.45 12.00
C ALA A 104 1.34 -6.09 11.05
N GLY A 105 1.40 -5.62 9.80
CA GLY A 105 2.38 -6.07 8.80
C GLY A 105 3.83 -5.79 9.23
N LEU A 106 4.12 -4.58 9.70
CA LEU A 106 5.45 -4.19 10.19
C LEU A 106 5.86 -4.94 11.47
N GLY A 107 4.93 -5.13 12.41
CA GLY A 107 5.18 -5.90 13.63
C GLY A 107 5.50 -7.37 13.32
N THR A 108 4.72 -7.99 12.41
CA THR A 108 5.01 -9.35 11.94
C THR A 108 6.36 -9.41 11.23
N LEU A 109 6.67 -8.41 10.40
CA LEU A 109 7.96 -8.32 9.70
C LEU A 109 9.13 -8.24 10.69
N PHE A 110 8.99 -7.46 11.76
CA PHE A 110 10.03 -7.28 12.76
C PHE A 110 10.35 -8.59 13.50
N ILE A 111 9.31 -9.35 13.89
CA ILE A 111 9.49 -10.67 14.52
C ILE A 111 10.23 -11.62 13.57
N VAL A 112 9.78 -11.70 12.31
CA VAL A 112 10.42 -12.56 11.30
C VAL A 112 11.85 -12.13 11.03
N PHE A 113 12.12 -10.82 11.01
CA PHE A 113 13.46 -10.26 10.84
C PHE A 113 14.41 -10.70 11.95
N ILE A 114 14.00 -10.63 13.22
CA ILE A 114 14.81 -11.08 14.37
C ILE A 114 15.15 -12.57 14.23
N ILE A 115 14.14 -13.41 13.96
CA ILE A 115 14.34 -14.86 13.81
C ILE A 115 15.30 -15.16 12.64
N ALA A 116 15.09 -14.49 11.49
CA ALA A 116 15.95 -14.63 10.32
C ALA A 116 17.38 -14.17 10.61
N LEU A 117 17.56 -13.09 11.37
CA LEU A 117 18.87 -12.56 11.76
C LEU A 117 19.64 -13.56 12.63
N ILE A 118 19.00 -14.14 13.65
CA ILE A 118 19.61 -15.16 14.50
C ILE A 118 20.09 -16.35 13.66
N HIS A 119 19.25 -16.83 12.74
CA HIS A 119 19.62 -17.94 11.85
C HIS A 119 20.73 -17.59 10.86
N PHE A 120 20.73 -16.36 10.34
CA PHE A 120 21.78 -15.88 9.44
C PHE A 120 23.12 -15.79 10.16
N LEU A 121 23.17 -15.27 11.39
CA LEU A 121 24.41 -15.16 12.17
C LEU A 121 25.02 -16.54 12.47
N LYS A 122 24.19 -17.58 12.66
CA LYS A 122 24.64 -18.96 12.89
C LYS A 122 25.10 -19.68 11.62
N SER A 123 24.34 -19.55 10.53
CA SER A 123 24.56 -20.35 9.30
C SER A 123 25.35 -19.63 8.20
N LYS A 124 25.39 -18.29 8.23
CA LYS A 124 25.94 -17.41 7.18
C LYS A 124 25.41 -17.70 5.77
N ASN A 125 24.22 -18.29 5.66
CA ASN A 125 23.66 -18.69 4.37
C ASN A 125 23.24 -17.47 3.52
N ASP A 126 23.70 -17.41 2.27
CA ASP A 126 23.43 -16.34 1.32
C ASP A 126 21.95 -16.13 1.01
N LEU A 127 21.12 -17.16 1.22
CA LEU A 127 19.67 -17.07 1.09
C LEU A 127 19.10 -15.89 1.90
N TYR A 128 19.58 -15.71 3.13
CA TYR A 128 19.07 -14.66 4.02
C TYR A 128 19.44 -13.26 3.53
N LYS A 129 20.57 -13.08 2.82
CA LYS A 129 20.93 -11.78 2.20
C LYS A 129 19.84 -11.33 1.23
N GLY A 130 19.31 -12.28 0.44
CA GLY A 130 18.21 -12.03 -0.48
C GLY A 130 16.90 -11.65 0.22
N LEU A 131 16.62 -12.24 1.39
CA LEU A 131 15.46 -11.90 2.21
C LEU A 131 15.61 -10.52 2.86
N PHE A 132 16.74 -10.24 3.51
CA PHE A 132 16.99 -8.94 4.16
C PHE A 132 16.90 -7.77 3.19
N LYS A 133 17.40 -7.91 1.96
CA LYS A 133 17.22 -6.88 0.93
C LYS A 133 15.75 -6.57 0.65
N ARG A 134 14.88 -7.58 0.64
CA ARG A 134 13.42 -7.40 0.43
C ARG A 134 12.79 -6.76 1.66
N MET A 135 13.15 -7.22 2.85
CA MET A 135 12.68 -6.67 4.13
C MET A 135 13.06 -5.20 4.26
N ALA A 136 14.28 -4.82 3.88
CA ALA A 136 14.73 -3.43 3.90
C ALA A 136 13.93 -2.56 2.92
N ILE A 137 13.69 -3.02 1.69
CA ILE A 137 12.95 -2.24 0.68
C ILE A 137 11.47 -2.11 1.06
N ILE A 138 10.79 -3.23 1.29
CA ILE A 138 9.33 -3.26 1.53
C ILE A 138 9.02 -2.76 2.95
N GLY A 139 9.78 -3.23 3.94
CA GLY A 139 9.63 -2.79 5.32
C GLY A 139 10.04 -1.33 5.52
N GLY A 140 11.11 -0.87 4.87
CA GLY A 140 11.51 0.53 4.90
C GLY A 140 10.45 1.44 4.28
N PHE A 141 9.93 1.09 3.10
CA PHE A 141 8.82 1.83 2.50
C PHE A 141 7.55 1.80 3.36
N GLY A 142 7.19 0.62 3.89
CA GLY A 142 6.06 0.48 4.82
C GLY A 142 6.22 1.33 6.08
N LEU A 143 7.43 1.42 6.64
CA LEU A 143 7.72 2.25 7.81
C LEU A 143 7.57 3.73 7.48
N ILE A 144 8.06 4.20 6.32
CA ILE A 144 7.83 5.57 5.85
C ILE A 144 6.33 5.86 5.78
N MET A 145 5.55 4.96 5.18
CA MET A 145 4.09 5.10 5.07
C MET A 145 3.39 5.10 6.44
N ALA A 146 3.93 4.38 7.43
CA ALA A 146 3.37 4.30 8.78
C ALA A 146 3.59 5.58 9.56
N LEU A 147 4.80 6.13 9.45
CA LEU A 147 5.19 7.35 10.13
C LEU A 147 4.62 8.60 9.46
N THR A 148 4.18 8.51 8.20
CA THR A 148 3.59 9.64 7.47
C THR A 148 2.13 9.87 7.90
N PRO A 149 1.79 11.04 8.47
CA PRO A 149 0.41 11.40 8.77
C PRO A 149 -0.45 11.47 7.51
N GLN A 150 -1.72 11.10 7.62
CA GLN A 150 -2.64 11.07 6.47
C GLN A 150 -2.74 12.43 5.77
N ILE A 151 -2.80 13.51 6.57
CA ILE A 151 -2.88 14.88 6.09
C ILE A 151 -1.67 15.26 5.22
N ASN A 152 -0.48 14.72 5.48
CA ASN A 152 0.72 15.06 4.69
C ASN A 152 0.63 14.45 3.29
N LEU A 153 0.07 13.25 3.15
CA LEU A 153 -0.18 12.63 1.84
C LEU A 153 -1.20 13.44 1.05
N VAL A 154 -2.27 13.91 1.72
CA VAL A 154 -3.31 14.75 1.10
C VAL A 154 -2.74 16.10 0.65
N LYS A 155 -1.95 16.76 1.51
CA LYS A 155 -1.25 18.01 1.17
C LYS A 155 -0.33 17.85 -0.02
N LEU A 156 0.40 16.74 -0.11
CA LEU A 156 1.27 16.46 -1.26
C LEU A 156 0.47 16.23 -2.56
N GLN A 157 -0.61 15.45 -2.47
CA GLN A 157 -1.46 15.12 -3.62
C GLN A 157 -2.20 16.36 -4.15
N PHE A 158 -2.69 17.22 -3.27
CA PHE A 158 -3.49 18.39 -3.60
C PHE A 158 -2.75 19.70 -3.39
N ARG A 159 -1.42 19.70 -3.53
CA ARG A 159 -0.54 20.86 -3.29
C ARG A 159 -0.94 22.14 -4.04
N ASN A 160 -1.60 22.00 -5.19
CA ASN A 160 -2.08 23.11 -6.02
C ASN A 160 -3.55 23.49 -5.73
N HIS A 161 -4.19 22.85 -4.75
CA HIS A 161 -5.62 23.03 -4.42
C HIS A 161 -5.77 23.35 -2.92
N PRO A 162 -5.38 24.56 -2.47
CA PRO A 162 -5.38 24.93 -1.06
C PRO A 162 -6.78 24.90 -0.42
N ARG A 163 -7.83 25.24 -1.17
CA ARG A 163 -9.23 25.19 -0.69
C ARG A 163 -9.64 23.76 -0.29
N TYR A 164 -9.23 22.77 -1.09
CA TYR A 164 -9.47 21.36 -0.76
C TYR A 164 -8.70 20.93 0.50
N ILE A 165 -7.43 21.32 0.62
CA ILE A 165 -6.62 21.01 1.81
C ILE A 165 -7.29 21.56 3.08
N GLU A 166 -7.75 22.82 3.04
CA GLU A 166 -8.43 23.45 4.18
C GLU A 166 -9.75 22.75 4.51
N ALA A 167 -10.57 22.44 3.50
CA ALA A 167 -11.82 21.73 3.68
C ALA A 167 -11.59 20.33 4.29
N TYR A 168 -10.56 19.62 3.82
CA TYR A 168 -10.16 18.32 4.35
C TYR A 168 -9.70 18.43 5.82
N GLU A 169 -8.85 19.40 6.16
CA GLU A 169 -8.40 19.61 7.55
C GLU A 169 -9.54 19.91 8.52
N LYS A 170 -10.52 20.72 8.10
CA LYS A 170 -11.71 21.00 8.90
C LYS A 170 -12.55 19.74 9.07
N PHE A 171 -12.77 18.99 8.00
CA PHE A 171 -13.54 17.75 8.01
C PHE A 171 -12.94 16.69 8.94
N ILE A 172 -11.62 16.44 8.89
CA ILE A 172 -11.00 15.41 9.74
C ILE A 172 -11.01 15.76 11.23
N ARG A 173 -11.11 17.05 11.59
CA ARG A 173 -11.23 17.49 12.99
C ARG A 173 -12.65 17.28 13.53
N ASN A 174 -13.66 17.43 12.67
CA ASN A 174 -15.08 17.32 13.03
C ASN A 174 -15.83 16.44 12.01
N PRO A 175 -15.56 15.12 11.94
CA PRO A 175 -16.08 14.26 10.87
C PRO A 175 -17.60 14.04 10.92
N THR A 176 -18.23 14.31 12.06
CA THR A 176 -19.69 14.21 12.26
C THR A 176 -20.46 15.42 11.73
N ASP A 177 -19.77 16.54 11.48
CA ASP A 177 -20.37 17.75 10.91
C ASP A 177 -20.74 17.53 9.44
N LYS A 178 -22.04 17.66 9.14
CA LYS A 178 -22.58 17.46 7.79
C LYS A 178 -22.12 18.54 6.82
N GLU A 179 -21.99 19.78 7.25
CA GLU A 179 -21.62 20.91 6.39
C GLU A 179 -20.16 20.80 5.98
N LEU A 180 -19.27 20.45 6.91
CA LEU A 180 -17.85 20.22 6.62
C LEU A 180 -17.65 19.03 5.67
N ARG A 181 -18.46 17.98 5.80
CA ARG A 181 -18.45 16.85 4.85
C ARG A 181 -18.86 17.27 3.45
N ILE A 182 -19.92 18.08 3.31
CA ILE A 182 -20.38 18.60 2.01
C ILE A 182 -19.29 19.49 1.40
N LYS A 183 -18.75 20.44 2.16
CA LYS A 183 -17.70 21.34 1.69
C LYS A 183 -16.44 20.58 1.24
N HIS A 184 -16.02 19.57 2.00
CA HIS A 184 -14.92 18.69 1.61
C HIS A 184 -15.18 17.99 0.27
N ASN A 185 -16.39 17.48 0.05
CA ASN A 185 -16.74 16.81 -1.20
C ASN A 185 -16.80 17.78 -2.39
N ILE A 186 -17.36 18.98 -2.21
CA ILE A 186 -17.42 20.01 -3.26
C ILE A 186 -16.01 20.40 -3.69
N GLU A 187 -15.12 20.70 -2.74
CA GLU A 187 -13.73 21.07 -3.07
C GLU A 187 -12.94 19.91 -3.67
N TYR A 188 -13.26 18.67 -3.31
CA TYR A 188 -12.68 17.48 -3.96
C TYR A 188 -13.08 17.40 -5.43
N LEU A 189 -14.38 17.59 -5.74
CA LEU A 189 -14.87 17.58 -7.12
C LEU A 189 -14.23 18.71 -7.92
N ARG A 190 -14.19 19.92 -7.37
CA ARG A 190 -13.53 21.08 -7.99
C ARG A 190 -12.04 20.82 -8.30
N ALA A 191 -11.34 20.08 -7.44
CA ALA A 191 -9.94 19.76 -7.63
C ALA A 191 -9.68 18.61 -8.63
N THR A 192 -10.66 17.75 -8.90
CA THR A 192 -10.44 16.48 -9.64
C THR A 192 -11.25 16.36 -10.93
N ARG A 193 -12.24 17.22 -11.16
CA ARG A 193 -13.12 17.20 -12.32
C ARG A 193 -12.87 18.37 -13.24
N SER A 194 -13.27 18.22 -14.50
CA SER A 194 -13.38 19.37 -15.41
C SER A 194 -14.45 20.35 -14.90
N GLN A 195 -14.38 21.60 -15.35
CA GLN A 195 -15.35 22.64 -14.95
C GLN A 195 -16.79 22.24 -15.30
N GLU A 196 -17.00 21.70 -16.51
CA GLU A 196 -18.32 21.26 -16.98
C GLU A 196 -18.88 20.12 -16.11
N GLU A 197 -18.05 19.12 -15.79
CA GLU A 197 -18.44 18.03 -14.89
C GLU A 197 -18.74 18.56 -13.48
N PHE A 198 -17.91 19.47 -12.96
CA PHE A 198 -18.12 20.05 -11.65
C PHE A 198 -19.45 20.80 -11.55
N GLU A 199 -19.77 21.64 -12.52
CA GLU A 199 -21.05 22.36 -12.59
C GLU A 199 -22.24 21.40 -12.69
N LEU A 200 -22.11 20.33 -13.48
CA LEU A 200 -23.13 19.29 -13.57
C LEU A 200 -23.35 18.61 -12.20
N TYR A 201 -22.28 18.23 -11.50
CA TYR A 201 -22.37 17.65 -10.17
C TYR A 201 -23.01 18.60 -9.15
N MET A 202 -22.64 19.88 -9.17
CA MET A 202 -23.24 20.88 -8.29
C MET A 202 -24.74 21.01 -8.51
N LYS A 203 -25.19 20.97 -9.77
CA LYS A 203 -26.62 21.06 -10.12
C LYS A 203 -27.41 19.82 -9.69
N LEU A 204 -26.82 18.63 -9.78
CA LEU A 204 -27.50 17.37 -9.49
C LEU A 204 -27.48 17.01 -8.00
N ASP A 205 -26.31 17.08 -7.36
CA ASP A 205 -26.09 16.53 -6.02
C ASP A 205 -26.16 17.60 -4.92
N TYR A 206 -25.96 18.87 -5.26
CA TYR A 206 -25.92 19.99 -4.31
C TYR A 206 -26.80 21.18 -4.74
N PRO A 207 -28.09 20.96 -5.09
CA PRO A 207 -28.96 22.03 -5.53
C PRO A 207 -29.10 23.11 -4.44
N GLY A 208 -28.76 24.34 -4.79
CA GLY A 208 -28.81 25.49 -3.87
C GLY A 208 -27.51 25.83 -3.15
N TYR A 209 -26.43 25.06 -3.34
CA TYR A 209 -25.10 25.49 -2.91
C TYR A 209 -24.50 26.49 -3.92
N PRO A 210 -23.97 27.64 -3.47
CA PRO A 210 -23.38 28.63 -4.37
C PRO A 210 -22.11 28.08 -5.05
N ILE A 211 -22.01 28.32 -6.36
CA ILE A 211 -20.80 28.08 -7.14
C ILE A 211 -19.96 29.35 -7.06
N GLU A 212 -19.10 29.45 -6.05
CA GLU A 212 -18.08 30.51 -5.95
C GLU A 212 -16.89 30.25 -6.87
#